data_AF-A0A7Y0SDX5-F1
#
_entry.id   AF-A0A7Y0SDX5-F1
#
_cell.length_a   1.000
_cell.length_b   1.000
_cell.length_c   1.000
_cell.angle_alpha   90.00
_cell.angle_beta   90.00
_cell.angle_gamma   90.00
#
_symmetry.space_group_name_H-M   'P 1'
#
loop_
_entity.id
_entity.type
_entity.pdbx_description
1 polymer ?
#
loop_
_entity_poly.entity_id
_entity_poly.type
_entity_poly.pdbx_seq_one_letter_code
_entity_poly.pdbx_strand_id
1 'polypeptide(L)' 'RNGRVVAATLVETSDEIMMITTGGVLIRTRVSEIREMGRATQGVTLIAVEDGTKLSGLQRIVEADAEEENGADEAAAS' A
#
# COMPACT_ATOMS: atom_id res chain seq x y z
N ARG A 1 22.40 -6.51 4.24
CA ARG A 1 21.84 -7.14 5.46
C ARG A 1 20.39 -6.70 5.51
N ASN A 2 19.46 -7.55 5.06
CA ASN A 2 18.07 -7.12 4.85
C ASN A 2 17.41 -6.86 6.21
N GLY A 3 16.51 -5.87 6.27
CA GLY A 3 15.64 -5.67 7.42
C GLY A 3 14.68 -6.85 7.63
N ARG A 4 13.86 -6.80 8.68
CA ARG A 4 12.80 -7.79 8.87
C ARG A 4 11.75 -7.63 7.77
N VAL A 5 11.22 -8.75 7.28
CA VAL A 5 10.05 -8.75 6.40
C VAL A 5 8.85 -8.21 7.18
N VAL A 6 8.19 -7.20 6.63
CA VAL A 6 7.00 -6.58 7.25
C VAL A 6 5.71 -7.21 6.72
N ALA A 7 5.65 -7.52 5.43
CA ALA A 7 4.51 -8.13 4.78
C ALA A 7 4.92 -8.87 3.50
N ALA A 8 4.07 -9.80 3.07
CA ALA A 8 4.07 -10.38 1.73
C ALA A 8 2.62 -10.60 1.31
N THR A 9 2.25 -10.13 0.13
CA THR A 9 0.90 -10.29 -0.42
C THR A 9 0.98 -10.74 -1.86
N LEU A 10 0.03 -11.58 -2.28
CA LEU A 10 -0.18 -11.89 -3.69
C LEU A 10 -0.85 -10.68 -4.36
N VAL A 11 -0.41 -10.36 -5.58
CA VAL A 11 -0.92 -9.25 -6.38
C VAL A 11 -1.04 -9.65 -7.84
N GLU A 12 -1.92 -8.97 -8.54
CA GLU A 12 -2.07 -8.94 -9.99
C GLU A 12 -1.49 -7.61 -10.53
N THR A 13 -1.17 -7.56 -11.82
CA THR A 13 -0.55 -6.37 -12.43
C THR A 13 -1.45 -5.13 -12.40
N SER A 14 -2.77 -5.33 -12.37
CA SER A 14 -3.80 -4.29 -12.24
C SER A 14 -4.02 -3.83 -10.80
N ASP A 15 -3.50 -4.56 -9.81
CA ASP A 15 -3.69 -4.19 -8.41
C ASP A 15 -2.86 -2.94 -8.05
N GLU A 16 -3.24 -2.34 -6.93
CA GLU A 16 -2.43 -1.35 -6.26
C GLU A 16 -2.07 -1.82 -4.85
N ILE A 17 -1.04 -1.22 -4.28
CA ILE A 17 -0.67 -1.44 -2.89
C ILE A 17 -0.70 -0.13 -2.12
N MET A 18 -1.25 -0.19 -0.91
CA MET A 18 -1.16 0.88 0.08
C MET A 18 -0.10 0.52 1.11
N MET A 19 0.78 1.47 1.41
CA MET A 19 1.78 1.37 2.47
C MET A 19 1.55 2.48 3.49
N ILE A 20 1.70 2.17 4.77
CA ILE A 20 1.60 3.16 5.85
C ILE A 20 2.85 3.13 6.73
N THR A 21 3.40 4.30 7.03
CA THR A 21 4.53 4.42 7.95
C THR A 21 4.07 4.70 9.38
N THR A 22 4.93 4.46 10.36
CA THR A 22 4.67 4.83 11.77
C THR A 22 4.54 6.34 11.99
N GLY A 23 4.95 7.16 11.01
CA GLY A 23 4.75 8.61 11.01
C GLY A 23 3.38 9.05 10.46
N GLY A 24 2.51 8.11 10.08
CA GLY A 24 1.19 8.42 9.54
C GLY A 24 1.17 8.78 8.05
N VAL A 25 2.27 8.55 7.33
CA VAL A 25 2.32 8.76 5.87
C VAL A 25 1.73 7.55 5.17
N LEU A 26 0.73 7.78 4.31
CA LEU A 26 0.16 6.77 3.42
C LEU A 26 0.68 6.97 2.00
N ILE A 27 1.12 5.88 1.37
CA ILE A 27 1.60 5.86 -0.01
C ILE A 27 0.81 4.80 -0.78
N ARG A 28 0.24 5.20 -1.92
CA ARG A 28 -0.44 4.32 -2.89
C ARG A 28 0.45 4.16 -4.12
N THR A 29 0.63 2.93 -4.59
CA THR A 29 1.50 2.62 -5.73
C THR A 29 0.87 1.53 -6.58
N ARG A 30 0.86 1.72 -7.91
CA ARG A 30 0.43 0.69 -8.85
C ARG A 30 1.44 -0.44 -8.90
N VAL A 31 0.97 -1.68 -8.88
CA VAL A 31 1.85 -2.86 -8.98
C VAL A 31 2.60 -2.85 -10.32
N SER A 32 1.98 -2.36 -11.39
CA SER A 32 2.60 -2.21 -12.71
C SER A 32 3.82 -1.26 -12.75
N GLU A 33 4.00 -0.40 -11.74
CA GLU A 33 5.18 0.48 -11.62
C GLU A 33 6.34 -0.16 -10.84
N ILE A 34 6.08 -1.30 -10.19
CA ILE A 34 7.07 -2.01 -9.40
C ILE A 34 7.89 -2.91 -10.30
N ARG A 35 9.22 -2.77 -10.22
CA ARG A 35 10.14 -3.61 -10.98
C ARG A 35 10.02 -5.08 -10.57
N GLU A 36 9.62 -5.94 -11.50
CA GLU A 36 9.60 -7.38 -11.32
C GLU A 36 11.03 -7.92 -11.17
N MET A 37 11.27 -8.71 -10.12
CA MET A 37 12.57 -9.27 -9.79
C MET A 37 12.44 -10.73 -9.35
N GLY A 38 13.49 -11.51 -9.62
CA GLY A 38 13.55 -12.91 -9.17
C GLY A 38 13.65 -13.06 -7.64
N ARG A 39 13.37 -14.26 -7.14
CA ARG A 39 13.33 -14.57 -5.70
C ARG A 39 14.66 -14.38 -4.97
N ALA A 40 15.78 -14.63 -5.64
CA ALA A 40 17.13 -14.51 -5.07
C ALA A 40 17.72 -13.11 -5.31
N THR A 41 17.01 -12.05 -4.88
CA THR A 41 17.44 -10.65 -5.04
C THR A 41 17.30 -9.86 -3.73
N GLN A 42 17.84 -8.64 -3.68
CA GLN A 42 17.67 -7.73 -2.55
C GLN A 42 16.36 -6.91 -2.62
N GLY A 43 15.61 -7.01 -3.72
CA GLY A 43 14.46 -6.15 -3.98
C GLY A 43 14.85 -4.76 -4.48
N VAL A 44 13.84 -3.92 -4.68
CA VAL A 44 13.98 -2.51 -5.03
C VAL A 44 13.38 -1.66 -3.91
N THR A 45 13.86 -0.43 -3.77
CA THR A 45 13.26 0.54 -2.86
C THR A 45 11.97 1.09 -3.48
N LEU A 46 10.83 0.87 -2.82
CA LEU A 46 9.54 1.44 -3.24
C LEU A 46 9.32 2.85 -2.71
N ILE A 47 9.67 3.07 -1.44
CA ILE A 47 9.50 4.36 -0.75
C ILE A 47 10.76 4.72 0.03
N ALA A 48 11.07 6.01 0.09
CA ALA A 48 11.93 6.56 1.13
C ALA A 48 11.09 6.75 2.40
N VAL A 49 11.65 6.39 3.55
CA VAL A 49 11.05 6.66 4.86
C VAL A 49 11.88 7.72 5.55
N GLU A 50 11.22 8.61 6.29
CA GLU A 50 11.89 9.63 7.08
C GLU A 50 12.66 8.99 8.25
N ASP A 51 13.70 9.68 8.71
CA ASP A 51 14.52 9.22 9.82
C ASP A 51 13.66 8.96 11.08
N GLY A 52 13.88 7.80 11.70
CA GLY A 52 13.12 7.38 12.89
C GLY A 52 11.75 6.77 12.58
N THR A 53 11.25 6.86 11.35
CA THR A 53 10.02 6.18 10.92
C THR A 53 10.30 4.83 10.30
N LYS A 54 9.30 3.95 10.31
CA LYS A 54 9.37 2.62 9.68
C LYS A 54 8.10 2.35 8.91
N LEU A 55 8.17 1.42 7.96
CA LEU A 55 6.97 0.85 7.37
C LEU A 55 6.21 0.07 8.45
N SER A 56 4.96 0.44 8.69
CA SER A 56 4.06 -0.18 9.66
C SER A 56 3.26 -1.32 9.03
N GLY A 57 2.77 -1.12 7.81
CA GLY A 57 1.99 -2.12 7.10
C GLY A 57 1.93 -1.90 5.59
N LEU A 58 1.50 -2.95 4.89
CA LEU A 58 1.21 -2.96 3.46
C LEU A 58 -0.08 -3.75 3.24
N GLN A 59 -0.96 -3.22 2.41
CA GLN A 59 -2.22 -3.86 2.03
C GLN A 59 -2.40 -3.79 0.52
N ARG A 60 -2.85 -4.88 -0.10
CA ARG A 60 -3.31 -4.86 -1.49
C ARG A 60 -4.66 -4.15 -1.58
N ILE A 61 -4.79 -3.27 -2.56
CA ILE A 61 -6.07 -2.70 -3.01
C ILE A 61 -6.44 -3.41 -4.30
N VAL A 62 -7.61 -4.06 -4.29
CA VAL A 62 -8.25 -4.52 -5.51
C VAL A 62 -9.07 -3.36 -6.01
N GLU A 63 -8.88 -2.93 -7.27
CA GLU A 63 -9.87 -2.09 -7.94
C GLU A 63 -11.14 -2.94 -8.11
N ALA A 64 -11.99 -2.98 -7.08
CA ALA A 64 -13.40 -3.19 -7.32
C ALA A 64 -13.87 -1.92 -8.02
N ASP A 65 -14.55 -2.05 -9.15
CA ASP A 65 -15.33 -0.96 -9.73
C ASP A 65 -16.12 -0.32 -8.58
N ALA A 66 -15.64 0.83 -8.10
CA ALA A 66 -16.26 1.53 -7.00
C ALA A 66 -17.54 2.12 -7.58
N GLU A 67 -18.63 1.37 -7.48
CA GLU A 67 -19.95 1.98 -7.38
C GLU A 67 -19.83 3.07 -6.30
N GLU A 68 -20.05 4.31 -6.74
CA GLU A 68 -20.06 5.49 -5.91
C GLU A 68 -20.96 5.26 -4.68
N GLU A 69 -20.36 5.00 -3.52
CA GLU A 69 -21.05 5.22 -2.24
C GLU A 69 -21.13 6.74 -2.03
N ASN A 70 -22.04 7.38 -2.76
CA ASN A 70 -22.65 8.63 -2.35
C ASN A 70 -23.50 8.33 -1.10
N GLY A 71 -22.83 8.25 0.05
CA GLY A 71 -23.46 8.15 1.36
C GLY A 71 -24.30 9.41 1.60
N ALA A 72 -25.61 9.26 1.40
CA ALA A 72 -26.63 10.20 1.81
C ALA A 72 -26.49 10.52 3.31
N ASP A 73 -26.04 11.74 3.62
CA ASP A 73 -26.19 12.32 4.94
C ASP A 73 -27.65 12.79 5.08
N GLU A 74 -28.53 11.89 5.51
CA GLU A 74 -29.79 12.28 6.12
C GLU A 74 -29.95 11.63 7.50
N ALA A 75 -30.27 12.51 8.46
CA ALA A 75 -30.88 12.29 9.77
C ALA A 75 -29.95 12.02 10.97
N ALA A 76 -29.45 13.12 11.57
CA ALA A 76 -29.63 13.38 13.01
C ALA A 76 -29.17 14.79 13.42
N ALA A 77 -30.09 15.76 13.52
CA ALA A 77 -30.16 16.70 14.65
C ALA A 77 -31.34 17.69 14.49
N SER A 78 -32.23 17.65 15.49
CA SER A 78 -33.34 18.55 15.87
C SER A 78 -34.51 18.75 14.93
#